data_AF-A0A2V3YCX0-F1
#
_entry.id   AF-A0A2V3YCX0-F1
#
_cell.length_a   1.000
_cell.length_b   1.000
_cell.length_c   1.000
_cell.angle_alpha   90.00
_cell.angle_beta   90.00
_cell.angle_gamma   90.00
#
_symmetry.space_group_name_H-M   'P 1'
#
loop_
_entity.id
_entity.type
_entity.pdbx_description
1 polymer ?
#
loop_
_entity_poly.entity_id
_entity_poly.type
_entity_poly.pdbx_seq_one_letter_code
_entity_poly.pdbx_strand_id
1 'polypeptide(L)'
;MSDLYTKLMERVMPFLQANWLLFLIVVGALFLLGAIFRWKWVCNPQGGNTQGFPAFVYRNFGEKGYRVITGISGAAIILCSAVLWLLM
;
A
#
# COMPACT_ATOMS: atom_id res chain seq x y z
N MET A 1 27.88 6.60 -0.49
CA MET A 1 26.64 6.78 -1.28
C MET A 1 27.01 7.51 -2.56
N SER A 2 26.40 7.15 -3.70
CA SER A 2 26.69 7.76 -4.99
C SER A 2 26.08 9.17 -5.10
N ASP A 3 26.79 10.10 -5.74
CA ASP A 3 26.37 11.50 -5.98
C ASP A 3 25.02 11.61 -6.73
N LEU A 4 24.71 10.57 -7.50
CA LEU A 4 23.45 10.44 -8.22
C LEU A 4 22.25 10.26 -7.27
N TYR A 5 22.45 9.53 -6.16
CA TYR A 5 21.41 9.27 -5.17
C TYR A 5 21.06 10.53 -4.38
N THR A 6 22.08 11.31 -4.00
CA THR A 6 21.89 12.58 -3.28
C THR A 6 21.13 13.60 -4.13
N LYS A 7 21.49 13.76 -5.41
CA LYS A 7 20.76 14.65 -6.33
C LYS A 7 19.33 14.20 -6.59
N LEU A 8 19.10 12.88 -6.69
CA LEU A 8 17.75 12.34 -6.82
C LEU A 8 16.90 12.64 -5.57
N MET A 9 17.45 12.40 -4.39
CA MET A 9 16.81 12.67 -3.10
C MET A 9 16.45 14.15 -2.94
N GLU A 10 17.39 15.07 -3.22
CA GLU A 10 17.13 16.52 -3.15
C GLU A 10 16.00 16.97 -4.07
N ARG A 11 15.80 16.30 -5.21
CA ARG A 11 14.71 16.63 -6.13
C ARG A 11 13.38 16.01 -5.71
N VAL A 12 13.40 14.74 -5.28
CA VAL A 12 12.20 13.94 -5.02
C VAL A 12 11.59 14.26 -3.66
N MET A 13 12.41 14.42 -2.62
CA MET A 13 11.96 14.70 -1.25
C MET A 13 11.02 15.91 -1.14
N PRO A 14 11.36 17.11 -1.67
CA PRO A 14 10.48 18.27 -1.54
C PRO A 14 9.16 18.09 -2.29
N PHE A 15 9.17 17.39 -3.44
CA PHE A 15 7.96 17.08 -4.19
C PHE A 15 7.05 16.11 -3.43
N LEU A 16 7.65 15.10 -2.79
CA LEU A 16 6.94 14.11 -1.98
C LEU A 16 6.35 14.71 -0.71
N GLN A 17 7.07 15.63 -0.08
CA GLN A 17 6.61 16.36 1.10
C GLN A 17 5.47 17.33 0.77
N ALA A 18 5.54 18.03 -0.37
CA ALA A 18 4.47 18.92 -0.84
C ALA A 18 3.20 18.17 -1.23
N ASN A 19 3.33 16.94 -1.74
CA ASN A 19 2.21 16.14 -2.26
C ASN A 19 2.00 14.84 -1.49
N TRP A 20 2.25 14.86 -0.17
CA TRP A 20 2.24 13.64 0.65
C TRP A 20 0.88 12.92 0.62
N LEU A 21 -0.23 13.67 0.53
CA LEU A 21 -1.58 13.10 0.37
C LEU A 21 -1.76 12.39 -0.97
N LEU A 22 -1.25 12.97 -2.07
CA LEU A 22 -1.29 12.32 -3.38
C LEU A 22 -0.48 11.02 -3.36
N PHE A 23 0.65 11.02 -2.66
CA PHE A 23 1.43 9.80 -2.47
C PHE A 23 0.65 8.73 -1.71
N LEU A 24 -0.04 9.08 -0.63
CA LEU A 24 -0.90 8.13 0.09
C LEU A 24 -2.05 7.60 -0.76
N ILE A 25 -2.68 8.47 -1.57
CA ILE A 25 -3.75 8.05 -2.49
C ILE A 25 -3.20 7.08 -3.54
N VAL A 26 -2.03 7.36 -4.11
CA VAL A 26 -1.38 6.46 -5.09
C VAL A 26 -1.02 5.12 -4.45
N VAL A 27 -0.51 5.12 -3.21
CA VAL A 27 -0.22 3.89 -2.46
C VAL A 27 -1.49 3.10 -2.18
N GLY A 28 -2.57 3.76 -1.72
CA GLY A 28 -3.87 3.11 -1.52
C GLY A 28 -4.46 2.54 -2.81
N ALA A 29 -4.33 3.26 -3.94
CA ALA A 29 -4.75 2.80 -5.25
C ALA A 29 -3.92 1.61 -5.74
N LEU A 30 -2.61 1.59 -5.48
CA LEU A 30 -1.72 0.44 -5.74
C LEU A 30 -2.18 -0.80 -4.96
N PHE A 31 -2.61 -0.64 -3.71
CA PHE A 31 -3.17 -1.73 -2.90
C PHE A 31 -4.49 -2.27 -3.48
N LEU A 32 -5.38 -1.37 -3.93
CA LEU A 32 -6.62 -1.76 -4.61
C LEU A 32 -6.35 -2.46 -5.96
N LEU A 33 -5.44 -1.92 -6.77
CA LEU A 33 -5.03 -2.52 -8.05
C LEU A 33 -4.39 -3.88 -7.83
N GLY A 34 -3.52 -4.02 -6.82
CA GLY A 34 -2.93 -5.31 -6.46
C GLY A 34 -3.98 -6.37 -6.08
N ALA A 35 -5.05 -5.96 -5.39
CA ALA A 35 -6.16 -6.82 -5.03
C ALA A 35 -7.04 -7.22 -6.25
N ILE A 36 -7.33 -6.27 -7.16
CA ILE A 36 -8.17 -6.50 -8.36
C ILE A 36 -7.41 -7.33 -9.41
N PHE A 37 -6.16 -6.95 -9.73
CA PHE A 37 -5.36 -7.57 -10.79
C PHE A 37 -4.66 -8.87 -10.37
N ARG A 38 -4.97 -9.41 -9.18
CA ARG A 38 -4.36 -10.64 -8.63
C ARG A 38 -2.83 -10.62 -8.74
N TRP A 39 -2.20 -9.51 -8.37
CA TRP A 39 -0.74 -9.41 -8.42
C TRP A 39 -0.12 -10.46 -7.52
N LYS A 40 0.63 -11.39 -8.11
CA LYS A 40 1.26 -12.49 -7.36
C LYS A 40 2.24 -11.99 -6.30
N TRP A 41 2.83 -10.81 -6.47
CA TRP A 41 3.74 -10.23 -5.48
C TRP A 41 3.02 -9.66 -4.24
N VAL A 42 1.76 -9.22 -4.40
CA VAL A 42 0.93 -8.70 -3.29
C VAL A 42 0.12 -9.83 -2.63
N CYS A 43 -0.30 -10.83 -3.41
CA CYS A 43 -1.23 -11.87 -2.96
C CYS A 43 -0.61 -13.24 -2.67
N ASN A 44 0.69 -13.46 -2.89
CA ASN A 44 1.32 -14.77 -2.66
C ASN A 44 2.12 -14.79 -1.34
N PRO A 45 1.59 -15.39 -0.26
CA PRO A 45 2.31 -15.54 1.00
C PRO A 45 3.39 -16.65 0.99
N GLN A 46 3.85 -17.12 -0.17
CA GLN A 46 4.78 -18.25 -0.28
C GLN A 46 6.21 -17.97 0.23
N GLY A 47 6.50 -16.74 0.68
CA GLY A 47 7.75 -16.37 1.34
C GLY A 47 7.64 -16.32 2.87
N GLY A 48 7.51 -17.48 3.52
CA GLY A 48 8.14 -17.74 4.82
C GLY A 48 7.74 -16.91 6.05
N ASN A 49 6.45 -16.70 6.35
CA ASN A 49 6.08 -16.40 7.74
C ASN A 49 4.66 -16.84 8.12
N THR A 50 4.57 -18.01 8.77
CA THR A 50 3.33 -18.69 9.17
C THR A 50 2.64 -18.03 10.40
N GLN A 51 3.18 -16.92 10.93
CA GLN A 51 2.75 -16.35 12.21
C GLN A 51 2.27 -14.88 12.17
N GLY A 52 2.17 -14.24 11.01
CA GLY A 52 1.66 -12.87 10.90
C GLY A 52 0.13 -12.76 10.78
N PHE A 53 -0.45 -11.58 11.08
CA PHE A 53 -1.83 -11.21 10.74
C PHE A 53 -2.27 -11.63 9.31
N PRO A 54 -1.45 -11.47 8.26
CA PRO A 54 -1.77 -11.99 6.91
C PRO A 54 -1.96 -13.52 6.86
N ALA A 55 -1.20 -14.29 7.64
CA ALA A 55 -1.34 -15.75 7.72
C ALA A 55 -2.57 -16.18 8.52
N PHE A 56 -2.96 -15.44 9.57
CA PHE A 56 -4.21 -15.65 10.31
C PHE A 56 -5.43 -15.45 9.40
N VAL A 57 -5.45 -14.35 8.64
CA VAL A 57 -6.51 -14.05 7.67
C VAL A 57 -6.58 -15.13 6.58
N TYR A 58 -5.43 -15.56 6.06
CA TYR A 58 -5.38 -16.62 5.05
C TYR A 58 -5.93 -17.96 5.57
N ARG A 59 -5.65 -18.31 6.83
CA ARG A 59 -6.20 -19.54 7.45
C ARG A 59 -7.70 -19.46 7.74
N ASN A 60 -8.20 -18.29 8.13
CA ASN A 60 -9.59 -18.13 8.57
C ASN A 60 -10.56 -17.84 7.42
N PHE A 61 -10.11 -17.17 6.35
CA PHE A 61 -10.93 -16.77 5.20
C PHE A 61 -10.46 -17.30 3.84
N GLY A 62 -9.32 -18.00 3.79
CA GLY A 62 -8.73 -18.51 2.54
C GLY A 62 -8.14 -17.43 1.63
N GLU A 63 -7.69 -17.86 0.45
CA GLU A 63 -7.08 -16.99 -0.57
C GLU A 63 -8.01 -15.86 -1.04
N LYS A 64 -9.34 -16.05 -0.95
CA LYS A 64 -10.33 -15.05 -1.33
C LYS A 64 -10.47 -13.94 -0.28
N GLY A 65 -10.45 -14.23 1.01
CA GLY A 65 -10.61 -13.17 2.02
C GLY A 65 -9.36 -12.36 2.29
N TYR A 66 -8.16 -12.92 2.07
CA TYR A 66 -6.93 -12.12 2.07
C TYR A 66 -7.03 -10.96 1.06
N ARG A 67 -7.56 -11.23 -0.14
CA ARG A 67 -7.76 -10.22 -1.18
C ARG A 67 -8.75 -9.13 -0.77
N VAL A 68 -9.83 -9.52 -0.11
CA VAL A 68 -10.85 -8.58 0.37
C VAL A 68 -10.26 -7.65 1.44
N ILE A 69 -9.45 -8.18 2.36
CA ILE A 69 -8.82 -7.35 3.40
C ILE A 69 -7.78 -6.39 2.81
N THR A 70 -6.97 -6.83 1.84
CA THR A 70 -6.02 -5.94 1.13
C THR A 70 -6.75 -4.80 0.40
N GLY A 71 -7.90 -5.11 -0.20
CA GLY A 71 -8.76 -4.10 -0.81
C GLY A 71 -9.36 -3.13 0.21
N ILE A 72 -9.90 -3.64 1.33
CA ILE A 72 -10.47 -2.82 2.40
C ILE A 72 -9.41 -1.91 3.01
N SER A 73 -8.19 -2.40 3.25
CA SER A 73 -7.10 -1.57 3.76
C SER A 73 -6.71 -0.46 2.79
N GLY A 74 -6.65 -0.76 1.48
CA GLY A 74 -6.40 0.25 0.45
C GLY A 74 -7.49 1.32 0.39
N ALA A 75 -8.76 0.90 0.45
CA ALA A 75 -9.90 1.80 0.51
C ALA A 75 -9.89 2.66 1.78
N ALA A 76 -9.58 2.07 2.94
CA ALA A 76 -9.49 2.78 4.21
C ALA A 76 -8.39 3.86 4.20
N ILE A 77 -7.24 3.56 3.58
CA ILE A 77 -6.15 4.54 3.41
C ILE A 77 -6.62 5.71 2.54
N ILE A 78 -7.24 5.44 1.38
CA ILE A 78 -7.76 6.49 0.49
C ILE A 78 -8.82 7.34 1.20
N LEU A 79 -9.75 6.70 1.91
CA LEU A 79 -10.84 7.38 2.59
C LEU A 79 -10.30 8.25 3.74
N CYS A 80 -9.33 7.75 4.51
CA CYS A 80 -8.63 8.52 5.54
C CYS A 80 -7.85 9.71 4.93
N SER A 81 -7.16 9.49 3.80
CA SER A 81 -6.47 10.58 3.08
C SER A 81 -7.42 11.63 2.54
N ALA A 82 -8.58 11.24 2.01
CA ALA A 82 -9.61 12.18 1.54
C ALA A 82 -10.22 12.98 2.70
N VAL A 83 -10.47 12.35 3.85
CA VAL A 83 -10.96 13.04 5.06
C VAL A 83 -9.93 14.03 5.58
N LEU A 84 -8.65 13.63 5.66
CA LEU A 84 -7.58 14.54 6.04
C LEU A 84 -7.46 15.70 5.06
N TRP A 85 -7.61 15.45 3.76
CA TRP A 85 -7.62 16.52 2.76
C TRP A 85 -8.76 17.51 2.94
N LEU A 86 -9.96 17.04 3.30
CA LEU A 86 -11.12 17.90 3.56
C LEU A 86 -11.03 18.68 4.88
N LEU A 87 -10.27 18.16 5.86
CA LEU A 87 -10.08 18.77 7.18
C LEU A 87 -9.04 19.91 7.16
N MET A 88 -8.17 19.93 6.15
CA MET A 88 -7.08 20.90 5.99
C MET A 88 -7.47 22.03 5.04
#